data_AF-A0A1J3GTZ9-F1
#
_entry.id   AF-A0A1J3GTZ9-F1
#
_cell.length_a   1.000
_cell.length_b   1.000
_cell.length_c   1.000
_cell.angle_alpha   90.00
_cell.angle_beta   90.00
_cell.angle_gamma   90.00
#
_symmetry.space_group_name_H-M   'P 1'
#
loop_
_entity.id
_entity.type
_entity.pdbx_description
1 polymer ?
#
loop_
_entity_poly.entity_id
_entity_poly.type
_entity_poly.pdbx_seq_one_letter_code
_entity_poly.pdbx_strand_id
1 'polypeptide(L)' 'ITYQIVPADTQYAEIPLAAVTSTHQKKGFGKLVYEELMKRLHNVGIRTIYCWADKESQGFWFKQGFITLAEVDQKGKA' A
#
# COMPACT_ATOMS: atom_id res chain seq x y z
N ILE A 1 -5.46 6.07 -4.65
CA ILE A 1 -4.31 5.16 -4.47
C ILE A 1 -3.70 4.96 -5.85
N THR A 2 -2.39 5.15 -5.98
CA THR A 2 -1.63 4.80 -7.20
C THR A 2 -0.85 3.53 -6.94
N TYR A 3 -0.63 2.72 -7.97
CA TYR A 3 0.14 1.48 -7.88
C TYR A 3 1.04 1.33 -9.11
N GLN A 4 2.12 0.59 -8.94
CA GLN A 4 2.98 0.17 -10.03
C GLN A 4 3.21 -1.34 -9.95
N ILE A 5 3.09 -2.00 -11.10
CA ILE A 5 3.53 -3.38 -11.25
C ILE A 5 5.01 -3.31 -11.59
N VAL A 6 5.84 -3.85 -10.71
CA VAL A 6 7.29 -3.96 -10.90
C VAL A 6 7.52 -5.16 -11.86
N PRO A 7 8.70 -5.36 -12.50
CA PRO A 7 8.85 -6.19 -13.70
C PRO A 7 7.95 -7.43 -13.74
N ALA A 8 7.25 -7.63 -14.86
CA ALA A 8 6.10 -8.55 -14.95
C ALA A 8 6.42 -10.03 -14.66
N ASP A 9 7.70 -10.41 -14.64
CA ASP A 9 8.20 -11.70 -14.15
C ASP A 9 8.04 -11.88 -12.64
N THR A 10 7.75 -10.79 -11.94
CA THR A 10 7.67 -10.73 -10.51
C THR A 10 6.23 -10.48 -10.07
N GLN A 11 5.70 -11.37 -9.24
CA GLN A 11 4.30 -11.35 -8.79
C GLN A 11 4.03 -10.25 -7.75
N TYR A 12 4.72 -9.11 -7.84
CA TYR A 12 4.64 -8.03 -6.88
C TYR A 12 4.26 -6.67 -7.48
N ALA A 13 3.52 -5.91 -6.68
CA ALA A 13 3.18 -4.52 -6.97
C ALA A 13 3.62 -3.63 -5.81
N GLU A 14 3.85 -2.35 -6.10
CA GLU A 14 4.12 -1.35 -5.08
C GLU A 14 3.02 -0.29 -5.08
N ILE A 15 2.65 0.18 -3.89
CA ILE A 15 1.80 1.35 -3.68
C ILE A 15 2.69 2.54 -3.29
N PRO A 16 3.10 3.38 -4.24
CA PRO A 16 3.93 4.55 -3.95
C PRO A 16 3.15 5.67 -3.26
N LEU A 17 1.82 5.77 -3.47
CA LEU A 17 1.00 6.82 -2.87
C LEU A 17 -0.42 6.34 -2.58
N ALA A 18 -0.84 6.52 -1.33
CA ALA A 18 -2.21 6.37 -0.88
C ALA A 18 -2.65 7.61 -0.11
N ALA A 19 -3.59 8.37 -0.67
CA ALA A 19 -4.10 9.59 -0.08
C ALA A 19 -5.62 9.63 -0.10
N VAL A 20 -6.20 10.20 0.95
CA VAL A 20 -7.61 10.57 1.08
C VAL A 20 -7.63 12.01 1.57
N THR A 21 -8.47 12.85 0.98
CA THR A 21 -8.67 14.24 1.43
C THR A 21 -8.99 14.28 2.92
N SER A 22 -8.41 15.22 3.67
CA SER A 22 -8.54 15.33 5.13
C SER A 22 -9.98 15.24 5.62
N THR A 23 -10.92 15.90 4.94
CA THR A 23 -12.38 15.90 5.23
C THR A 23 -13.06 14.53 5.14
N HIS A 24 -12.41 13.56 4.50
CA HIS A 24 -12.89 12.20 4.28
C HIS A 24 -12.02 11.13 4.97
N GLN A 25 -11.00 11.52 5.71
CA GLN A 25 -10.21 10.58 6.51
C GLN A 25 -11.03 9.95 7.63
N LYS A 26 -10.60 8.78 8.13
CA LYS A 26 -11.26 8.02 9.23
C LYS A 26 -12.70 7.57 8.95
N LYS A 27 -13.19 7.69 7.70
CA LYS A 27 -14.53 7.24 7.26
C LYS A 27 -14.50 5.89 6.52
N GLY A 28 -13.36 5.21 6.46
CA GLY A 28 -13.23 3.89 5.82
C GLY A 28 -12.97 3.90 4.31
N PHE A 29 -12.96 5.06 3.64
CA PHE A 29 -12.69 5.13 2.19
C PHE A 29 -11.35 4.49 1.78
N GLY A 30 -10.28 4.72 2.56
CA GLY A 30 -8.97 4.12 2.27
C GLY A 30 -9.03 2.58 2.22
N LYS A 31 -9.80 1.96 3.12
CA LYS A 31 -10.01 0.51 3.16
C LYS A 31 -10.77 0.03 1.91
N LEU A 32 -11.88 0.67 1.57
CA LEU A 32 -12.68 0.31 0.39
C LEU A 32 -11.88 0.40 -0.91
N VAL A 33 -11.08 1.47 -1.08
CA VAL A 33 -10.23 1.64 -2.26
C VAL A 33 -9.13 0.58 -2.30
N TYR A 34 -8.54 0.23 -1.14
CA TYR A 34 -7.52 -0.82 -1.06
C TYR A 34 -8.10 -2.22 -1.38
N GLU A 35 -9.28 -2.56 -0.87
CA GLU A 35 -9.93 -3.85 -1.15
C GLU A 35 -10.24 -4.04 -2.64
N GLU A 36 -10.72 -2.99 -3.31
CA GLU A 36 -10.96 -3.03 -4.75
C GLU A 36 -9.66 -3.12 -5.56
N LEU A 37 -8.61 -2.41 -5.12
CA LEU A 37 -7.28 -2.53 -5.73
C LEU A 37 -6.73 -3.95 -5.61
N MET A 38 -6.84 -4.57 -4.42
CA MET A 38 -6.40 -5.95 -4.18
C MET A 38 -7.07 -6.94 -5.14
N LYS A 39 -8.39 -6.83 -5.34
CA LYS A 39 -9.12 -7.69 -6.28
C LYS A 39 -8.57 -7.55 -7.70
N ARG A 40 -8.33 -6.31 -8.15
CA ARG A 40 -7.80 -6.05 -9.51
C ARG A 40 -6.37 -6.57 -9.68
N LEU A 41 -5.52 -6.39 -8.67
CA LEU A 41 -4.14 -6.87 -8.70
C LEU A 41 -4.07 -8.40 -8.67
N HIS A 42 -4.89 -9.06 -7.86
CA HIS A 42 -5.00 -10.52 -7.87
C HIS A 42 -5.44 -11.07 -9.22
N ASN A 43 -6.38 -10.41 -9.90
CA ASN A 43 -6.86 -10.84 -11.22
C ASN A 43 -5.77 -10.81 -12.30
N VAL A 44 -4.74 -9.98 -12.14
CA VAL A 44 -3.60 -9.92 -13.06
C VAL A 44 -2.38 -10.71 -12.56
N GLY A 45 -2.55 -11.53 -11.52
CA GLY A 45 -1.52 -12.46 -11.04
C GLY A 45 -0.58 -11.91 -9.96
N ILE A 46 -0.81 -10.70 -9.45
CA ILE A 46 -0.04 -10.15 -8.33
C ILE A 46 -0.43 -10.90 -7.05
N ARG A 47 0.58 -11.24 -6.24
CA ARG A 47 0.45 -11.96 -4.97
C ARG A 47 0.99 -11.16 -3.79
N THR A 48 1.95 -10.28 -4.04
CA THR A 48 2.64 -9.53 -3.00
C THR A 48 2.52 -8.04 -3.28
N ILE A 49 2.25 -7.26 -2.23
CA ILE A 49 2.20 -5.81 -2.34
C ILE A 49 3.17 -5.20 -1.34
N TYR A 50 3.99 -4.28 -1.84
CA TYR A 50 4.86 -3.44 -1.04
C TYR A 50 4.29 -2.03 -0.94
N CYS A 51 4.52 -1.37 0.19
CA CYS A 51 4.21 0.05 0.35
C CYS A 51 5.18 0.67 1.35
N TRP A 52 5.43 1.96 1.18
CA TRP A 52 6.07 2.78 2.19
C TRP A 52 5.00 3.37 3.10
N ALA A 53 5.21 3.23 4.42
CA ALA A 53 4.31 3.75 5.43
C ALA A 53 5.05 4.72 6.34
N ASP A 54 4.51 5.92 6.49
CA ASP A 54 4.91 6.83 7.57
C ASP A 54 4.27 6.40 8.90
N LYS A 55 4.67 7.04 10.00
CA LYS A 55 4.15 6.73 11.34
C LYS A 55 2.63 6.90 11.47
N GLU A 56 2.03 7.80 10.69
CA GLU A 56 0.59 8.07 10.76
C GLU A 56 -0.22 6.97 10.03
N SER A 57 0.29 6.53 8.88
CA SER A 57 -0.34 5.54 8.01
C SER A 57 -0.02 4.09 8.38
N GLN A 58 1.04 3.82 9.16
CA GLN A 58 1.37 2.47 9.65
C GLN A 58 0.16 1.76 10.27
N GLY A 59 -0.61 2.44 11.11
CA GLY A 59 -1.80 1.88 11.73
C GLY A 59 -2.91 1.51 10.74
N PHE A 60 -2.97 2.16 9.59
CA PHE A 60 -3.88 1.78 8.51
C PHE A 60 -3.42 0.50 7.81
N TRP A 61 -2.14 0.42 7.43
CA TRP A 61 -1.58 -0.73 6.72
C TRP A 61 -1.57 -2.01 7.55
N PHE A 62 -1.26 -1.93 8.85
CA PHE A 62 -1.36 -3.09 9.75
C PHE A 62 -2.78 -3.65 9.81
N LYS A 63 -3.81 -2.80 9.79
CA LYS A 63 -5.21 -3.25 9.74
C LYS A 63 -5.58 -3.95 8.43
N GLN A 64 -4.80 -3.75 7.37
CA GLN A 64 -4.97 -4.45 6.09
C GLN A 64 -4.13 -5.73 6.01
N GLY A 65 -3.40 -6.09 7.07
CA GLY A 65 -2.57 -7.30 7.14
C GLY A 65 -1.12 -7.13 6.66
N PHE A 66 -0.67 -5.89 6.43
CA PHE A 66 0.75 -5.65 6.15
C PHE A 66 1.61 -5.92 7.37
N ILE A 67 2.88 -6.23 7.13
CA ILE A 67 3.92 -6.38 8.15
C ILE A 67 5.10 -5.47 7.78
N THR A 68 5.85 -5.02 8.79
CA THR A 68 7.09 -4.28 8.56
C THR A 68 8.16 -5.25 8.05
N LEU A 69 8.72 -4.97 6.88
CA LEU A 69 9.83 -5.74 6.30
C LEU A 69 11.17 -5.02 6.44
N ALA A 70 11.16 -3.69 6.37
CA ALA A 70 12.33 -2.85 6.50
C ALA A 70 11.95 -1.48 7.08
N GLU A 71 12.88 -0.84 7.75
CA GLU A 71 12.77 0.54 8.22
C GLU A 71 13.83 1.37 7.51
N VAL A 72 13.43 2.50 6.91
CA VAL A 72 14.36 3.46 6.31
C VAL A 72 14.76 4.44 7.41
N ASP A 73 16.07 4.58 7.65
CA ASP A 73 16.58 5.60 8.57
C ASP A 73 16.18 7.01 8.09
N GLN A 74 16.05 7.97 9.01
CA GLN A 74 15.67 9.37 8.77
C GLN A 74 16.57 10.10 7.75
N LYS A 75 17.68 9.47 7.34
CA LYS A 75 18.60 9.94 6.30
C LYS A 75 18.22 9.50 4.88
N GLY A 76 17.08 8.82 4.69
CA GLY A 76 16.56 8.46 3.36
C GLY A 76 17.40 7.44 2.61
N LYS A 77 18.17 6.60 3.31
CA LYS A 77 18.89 5.48 2.70
C LYS A 77 18.13 4.18 2.99
N ALA A 78 17.61 3.60 1.90
CA ALA A 78 17.17 2.22 1.83
C ALA A 78 18.37 1.26 1.89
#